data_AF-A0A1M7CMK6-F1
#
_entry.id   AF-A0A1M7CMK6-F1
#
_cell.length_a   1.000
_cell.length_b   1.000
_cell.length_c   1.000
_cell.angle_alpha   90.00
_cell.angle_beta   90.00
_cell.angle_gamma   90.00
#
_symmetry.space_group_name_H-M   'P 1'
#
loop_
_entity.id
_entity.type
_entity.pdbx_description
1 polymer ?
#
loop_
_entity_poly.entity_id
_entity_poly.type
_entity_poly.pdbx_seq_one_letter_code
_entity_poly.pdbx_strand_id
1 'polypeptide(L)'
;MTILVFAVVFALGIVVLFETDTMTAGLYTGETQSEFFWTAFMELLTLGCVFLGLRLFKFNKVHAELVSKKHNALSKWGTLRLVMILAPMVANTYLYYLYMNTTFGYMAIIGLLCLPFVFPTMSRCEAEVEDDK
;
A
#
# COMPACT_ATOMS: atom_id res chain seq x y z
N MET A 1 -13.67 2.77 -1.92
CA MET A 1 -13.34 3.83 -2.92
C MET A 1 -12.82 5.10 -2.26
N THR A 2 -13.51 5.66 -1.24
CA THR A 2 -13.09 6.86 -0.51
C THR A 2 -11.66 6.79 0.06
N ILE A 3 -11.28 5.68 0.68
CA ILE A 3 -9.95 5.48 1.30
C ILE A 3 -8.82 5.53 0.25
N LEU A 4 -9.04 4.94 -0.93
CA LEU A 4 -8.05 4.95 -2.00
C LEU A 4 -7.85 6.38 -2.53
N VAL A 5 -8.94 7.08 -2.84
CA VAL A 5 -8.88 8.46 -3.31
C VAL A 5 -8.19 9.34 -2.28
N PHE A 6 -8.54 9.18 -1.00
CA PHE A 6 -7.90 9.92 0.09
C PHE A 6 -6.40 9.67 0.15
N ALA A 7 -5.96 8.40 0.12
CA ALA A 7 -4.53 8.06 0.20
C ALA A 7 -3.74 8.55 -1.02
N VAL A 8 -4.30 8.47 -2.23
CA VAL A 8 -3.66 8.98 -3.45
C VAL A 8 -3.56 10.50 -3.43
N VAL A 9 -4.65 11.19 -3.08
CA VAL A 9 -4.64 12.66 -2.93
C VAL A 9 -3.65 13.09 -1.85
N PHE A 10 -3.57 12.35 -0.74
CA PHE A 10 -2.61 12.62 0.32
C PHE A 10 -1.16 12.44 -0.14
N ALA A 11 -0.86 11.36 -0.87
CA ALA A 11 0.46 11.14 -1.46
C ALA A 11 0.85 12.24 -2.46
N LEU A 12 -0.09 12.66 -3.31
CA LEU A 12 0.10 13.79 -4.22
C LEU A 12 0.27 15.11 -3.47
N GLY A 13 -0.45 15.30 -2.36
CA GLY A 13 -0.27 16.46 -1.48
C GLY A 13 1.13 16.53 -0.91
N ILE A 14 1.70 15.40 -0.48
CA ILE A 14 3.10 15.31 -0.03
C ILE A 14 4.04 15.74 -1.15
N VAL A 15 3.88 15.19 -2.35
CA VAL A 15 4.68 15.57 -3.54
C VAL A 15 4.62 17.08 -3.76
N VAL A 16 3.43 17.66 -3.84
CA VAL A 16 3.26 19.11 -4.08
C VAL A 16 3.89 19.95 -2.98
N LEU A 17 3.80 19.55 -1.71
CA LEU A 17 4.41 20.28 -0.60
C LEU A 17 5.94 20.33 -0.71
N PHE A 18 6.56 19.23 -1.08
CA PHE A 18 8.01 19.17 -1.30
C PHE A 18 8.44 19.90 -2.58
N GLU A 19 7.70 19.77 -3.68
CA GLU A 19 7.99 20.46 -4.95
C GLU A 19 7.77 21.99 -4.86
N THR A 20 6.90 22.45 -3.97
CA THR A 20 6.66 23.89 -3.73
C THR A 20 7.67 24.48 -2.71
N ASP A 21 8.71 23.72 -2.32
CA ASP A 21 9.71 24.10 -1.31
C ASP A 21 9.10 24.53 0.04
N THR A 22 7.86 24.12 0.33
CA THR A 22 7.24 24.39 1.65
C THR A 22 7.84 23.52 2.74
N MET A 23 8.34 22.34 2.37
CA MET A 23 9.17 21.48 3.21
C MET A 23 10.52 21.25 2.52
N THR A 24 11.61 21.38 3.27
CA THR A 24 12.96 21.12 2.77
C THR A 24 13.14 19.63 2.48
N ALA A 25 13.29 19.30 1.20
CA ALA A 25 13.65 17.95 0.77
C ALA A 25 15.10 17.63 1.17
N GLY A 26 15.38 16.35 1.38
CA GLY A 26 16.72 15.88 1.69
C GLY A 26 17.26 16.25 3.09
N LEU A 27 16.38 16.47 4.07
CA LEU A 27 16.79 16.78 5.47
C LEU A 27 17.79 15.77 6.05
N TYR A 28 17.72 14.51 5.62
CA TYR A 28 18.60 13.44 6.09
C TYR A 28 19.57 12.93 5.01
N THR A 29 19.79 13.69 3.93
CA THR A 29 20.79 13.31 2.93
C THR A 29 22.19 13.35 3.56
N GLY A 30 22.83 12.19 3.67
CA GLY A 30 24.17 12.03 4.27
C GLY A 30 24.21 11.14 5.51
N GLU A 31 23.07 10.85 6.14
CA GLU A 31 22.97 9.95 7.28
C GLU A 31 22.85 8.48 6.83
N THR A 32 23.95 7.94 6.30
CA THR A 32 24.03 6.62 5.64
C THR A 32 23.52 5.46 6.52
N GLN A 33 23.76 5.51 7.83
CA GLN A 33 23.27 4.48 8.75
C GLN A 33 21.75 4.48 8.85
N SER A 34 21.13 5.66 8.98
CA SER A 34 19.68 5.79 9.08
C SER A 34 18.99 5.45 7.75
N GLU A 35 19.58 5.89 6.64
CA GLU A 35 19.10 5.61 5.30
C GLU A 35 19.09 4.11 5.01
N PHE A 36 20.18 3.40 5.34
CA PHE A 36 20.26 1.95 5.17
C PHE A 36 19.21 1.20 5.99
N PHE A 37 19.06 1.57 7.27
CA PHE A 37 18.09 0.93 8.16
C PHE A 37 16.65 1.13 7.66
N TRP A 38 16.27 2.37 7.31
CA TRP A 38 14.94 2.68 6.80
C TRP A 38 14.67 2.02 5.45
N THR A 39 15.66 1.99 4.56
CA THR A 39 15.53 1.36 3.24
C THR A 39 15.27 -0.13 3.39
N ALA A 40 16.10 -0.83 4.17
CA ALA A 40 15.94 -2.27 4.40
C ALA A 40 14.61 -2.61 5.10
N PHE A 41 14.22 -1.82 6.10
CA PHE A 41 12.97 -2.02 6.82
C PHE A 41 11.76 -1.83 5.90
N MET A 42 11.74 -0.73 5.13
CA MET A 42 10.63 -0.46 4.21
C MET A 42 10.60 -1.45 3.06
N GLU A 43 11.73 -1.92 2.56
CA GLU A 43 11.78 -2.93 1.51
C GLU A 43 11.12 -4.24 1.96
N LEU A 44 11.47 -4.73 3.15
CA LEU A 44 10.84 -5.91 3.75
C LEU A 44 9.34 -5.67 4.01
N LEU A 45 8.98 -4.49 4.53
CA LEU A 45 7.59 -4.13 4.79
C LEU A 45 6.77 -4.10 3.49
N THR A 46 7.30 -3.47 2.43
CA THR A 46 6.59 -3.29 1.16
C THR A 46 6.42 -4.64 0.45
N LEU A 47 7.47 -5.47 0.41
CA LEU A 47 7.39 -6.83 -0.14
C LEU A 47 6.39 -7.70 0.64
N GLY A 48 6.44 -7.64 1.97
CA GLY A 48 5.49 -8.35 2.84
C GLY A 48 4.05 -7.90 2.61
N CYS A 49 3.81 -6.59 2.55
CA CYS A 49 2.51 -5.99 2.29
C CYS A 49 1.96 -6.34 0.90
N VAL A 50 2.80 -6.33 -0.14
CA VAL A 50 2.40 -6.72 -1.50
C VAL A 50 2.08 -8.21 -1.55
N PHE A 51 2.94 -9.07 -1.00
CA PHE A 51 2.71 -10.52 -0.99
C PHE A 51 1.45 -10.90 -0.22
N LEU A 52 1.29 -10.36 1.00
CA LEU A 52 0.10 -10.58 1.80
C LEU A 52 -1.12 -9.98 1.14
N GLY A 53 -1.00 -8.78 0.57
CA GLY A 53 -2.06 -8.12 -0.19
C GLY A 53 -2.54 -8.97 -1.37
N LEU A 54 -1.65 -9.59 -2.14
CA LEU A 54 -2.02 -10.46 -3.25
C LEU A 54 -2.54 -11.83 -2.78
N ARG A 55 -2.11 -12.32 -1.61
CA ARG A 55 -2.45 -13.66 -1.10
C ARG A 55 -3.55 -13.68 -0.04
N LEU A 56 -4.06 -12.53 0.42
CA LEU A 56 -5.02 -12.42 1.53
C LEU A 56 -6.33 -13.17 1.26
N PHE A 57 -6.80 -13.17 0.01
CA PHE A 57 -8.02 -13.87 -0.38
C PHE A 57 -7.85 -15.40 -0.47
N LYS A 58 -6.60 -15.89 -0.52
CA LYS A 58 -6.27 -17.31 -0.62
C LYS A 58 -6.27 -18.04 0.73
N PHE A 59 -6.61 -17.36 1.83
CA PHE A 59 -6.64 -17.97 3.17
C PHE A 59 -8.03 -18.52 3.50
N ASN A 60 -8.12 -19.84 3.74
CA ASN A 60 -9.36 -20.56 4.08
C ASN A 60 -10.15 -19.95 5.26
N LYS A 61 -9.50 -19.23 6.19
CA LYS A 61 -10.18 -18.54 7.30
C LYS A 61 -10.98 -17.33 6.83
N VAL A 62 -10.46 -16.59 5.85
CA VAL A 62 -11.14 -15.43 5.25
C VAL A 62 -12.29 -15.95 4.37
N HIS A 63 -12.07 -17.03 3.61
CA HIS A 63 -13.12 -17.72 2.86
C HIS A 63 -14.28 -18.19 3.77
N ALA A 64 -13.98 -18.85 4.89
CA ALA A 64 -15.00 -19.31 5.85
C ALA A 64 -15.80 -18.15 6.47
N GLU A 65 -15.14 -17.01 6.75
CA GLU A 65 -15.81 -15.84 7.34
C GLU A 65 -16.64 -15.06 6.30
N LEU A 66 -16.17 -15.00 5.04
CA LEU A 66 -16.95 -14.51 3.90
C LEU A 66 -18.19 -15.36 3.65
N VAL A 67 -18.12 -16.69 3.76
CA VAL A 67 -19.27 -17.58 3.56
C VAL A 67 -20.34 -17.37 4.65
N SER A 68 -19.95 -17.06 5.90
CA SER A 68 -20.91 -16.85 7.00
C SER A 68 -21.50 -15.43 7.12
N LYS A 69 -20.72 -14.38 6.78
CA LYS A 69 -21.11 -12.96 6.94
C LYS A 69 -20.81 -12.11 5.70
N LYS A 70 -21.08 -12.69 4.52
CA LYS A 70 -20.89 -12.18 3.13
C LYS A 70 -20.54 -10.70 2.98
N HIS A 71 -21.43 -9.79 3.36
CA HIS A 71 -21.26 -8.36 3.01
C HIS A 71 -20.33 -7.59 3.96
N ASN A 72 -20.43 -7.83 5.28
CA ASN A 72 -19.68 -7.07 6.28
C ASN A 72 -18.24 -7.57 6.45
N ALA A 73 -18.01 -8.89 6.32
CA ALA A 73 -16.66 -9.44 6.36
C ALA A 73 -15.85 -9.04 5.12
N LEU A 74 -16.47 -9.10 3.93
CA LEU A 74 -15.84 -8.72 2.67
C LEU A 74 -15.37 -7.26 2.67
N SER A 75 -16.23 -6.34 3.13
CA SER A 75 -15.89 -4.92 3.22
C SER A 75 -14.72 -4.66 4.19
N LYS A 76 -14.68 -5.34 5.34
CA LYS A 76 -13.60 -5.20 6.33
C LYS A 76 -12.26 -5.74 5.80
N TRP A 77 -12.24 -6.96 5.28
CA TRP A 77 -11.00 -7.60 4.79
C TRP A 77 -10.48 -6.96 3.51
N GLY A 78 -11.37 -6.56 2.59
CA GLY A 78 -11.01 -5.79 1.40
C GLY A 78 -10.45 -4.41 1.73
N THR A 79 -11.02 -3.72 2.74
CA THR A 79 -10.49 -2.45 3.22
C THR A 79 -9.14 -2.61 3.91
N LEU A 80 -8.97 -3.65 4.73
CA LEU A 80 -7.70 -3.93 5.40
C LEU A 80 -6.57 -4.19 4.39
N ARG A 81 -6.83 -5.01 3.38
CA ARG A 81 -5.91 -5.27 2.26
C ARG A 81 -5.46 -3.98 1.58
N LEU A 82 -6.43 -3.09 1.31
CA LEU A 82 -6.21 -1.82 0.62
C LEU A 82 -5.37 -0.86 1.47
N VAL A 83 -5.68 -0.72 2.76
CA VAL A 83 -4.90 0.10 3.71
C VAL A 83 -3.48 -0.43 3.85
N MET A 84 -3.32 -1.75 3.88
CA MET A 84 -2.02 -2.40 4.06
C MET A 84 -1.05 -2.16 2.88
N ILE A 85 -1.55 -1.89 1.67
CA ILE A 85 -0.73 -1.49 0.51
C ILE A 85 -0.61 0.03 0.40
N LEU A 86 -1.67 0.78 0.68
CA LEU A 86 -1.67 2.24 0.59
C LEU A 86 -0.80 2.89 1.67
N ALA A 87 -0.75 2.35 2.87
CA ALA A 87 0.08 2.87 3.96
C ALA A 87 1.59 2.86 3.62
N PRO A 88 2.21 1.74 3.19
CA PRO A 88 3.61 1.75 2.76
C PRO A 88 3.83 2.58 1.50
N MET A 89 2.86 2.67 0.57
CA MET A 89 2.96 3.55 -0.59
C MET A 89 3.15 5.02 -0.16
N VAL A 90 2.29 5.55 0.72
CA VAL A 90 2.37 6.92 1.23
C VAL A 90 3.67 7.14 2.02
N ALA A 91 4.03 6.18 2.87
CA ALA A 91 5.24 6.27 3.68
C ALA A 91 6.51 6.29 2.80
N ASN A 92 6.56 5.49 1.75
CA ASN A 92 7.66 5.45 0.79
C ASN A 92 7.75 6.74 -0.03
N THR A 93 6.62 7.35 -0.43
CA THR A 93 6.63 8.68 -1.07
C THR A 93 7.23 9.74 -0.14
N TYR A 94 6.88 9.72 1.16
CA TYR A 94 7.44 10.65 2.13
C TYR A 94 8.95 10.43 2.35
N LEU A 95 9.37 9.18 2.53
CA LEU A 95 10.78 8.83 2.73
C LEU A 95 11.65 9.11 1.50
N TYR A 96 11.08 8.98 0.30
CA TYR A 96 11.73 9.40 -0.94
C TYR A 96 12.16 10.87 -0.86
N TYR A 97 11.27 11.78 -0.48
CA TYR A 97 11.62 13.20 -0.37
C TYR A 97 12.55 13.50 0.83
N LEU A 98 12.45 12.71 1.89
CA LEU A 98 13.25 12.91 3.11
C LEU A 98 14.73 12.55 2.92
N TYR A 99 15.00 11.44 2.23
CA TYR A 99 16.33 10.89 1.99
C TYR A 99 16.84 11.15 0.56
N MET A 100 15.98 11.58 -0.36
CA MET A 100 16.26 11.67 -1.81
C MET A 100 16.75 10.35 -2.42
N ASN A 101 16.39 9.20 -1.82
CA ASN A 101 16.80 7.89 -2.30
C ASN A 101 15.73 7.30 -3.24
N THR A 102 16.14 7.04 -4.48
CA THR A 102 15.28 6.48 -5.54
C THR A 102 14.63 5.14 -5.19
N THR A 103 15.23 4.36 -4.28
CA THR A 103 14.70 3.06 -3.83
C THR A 103 13.31 3.20 -3.21
N PHE A 104 13.10 4.19 -2.34
CA PHE A 104 11.78 4.49 -1.79
C PHE A 104 10.78 4.91 -2.88
N GLY A 105 11.25 5.66 -3.88
CA GLY A 105 10.44 6.02 -5.04
C GLY A 105 9.96 4.79 -5.81
N TYR A 106 10.85 3.86 -6.13
CA TYR A 106 10.47 2.62 -6.82
C TYR A 106 9.50 1.77 -6.00
N MET A 107 9.70 1.66 -4.68
CA MET A 107 8.77 0.96 -3.80
C MET A 107 7.37 1.59 -3.77
N ALA A 108 7.28 2.92 -3.79
CA ALA A 108 6.01 3.64 -3.89
C ALA A 108 5.32 3.37 -5.24
N ILE A 109 6.06 3.38 -6.35
CA ILE A 109 5.54 3.08 -7.68
C ILE A 109 5.00 1.65 -7.74
N ILE A 110 5.72 0.66 -7.19
CA ILE A 110 5.25 -0.73 -7.11
C ILE A 110 3.92 -0.80 -6.34
N GLY A 111 3.82 -0.11 -5.20
CA GLY A 111 2.57 -0.01 -4.44
C GLY A 111 1.41 0.54 -5.26
N LEU A 112 1.67 1.58 -6.06
CA LEU A 112 0.68 2.20 -6.96
C LEU A 112 0.25 1.24 -8.08
N LEU A 113 1.19 0.53 -8.69
CA LEU A 113 0.91 -0.48 -9.73
C LEU A 113 0.11 -1.67 -9.19
N CYS A 114 0.24 -2.00 -7.91
CA CYS A 114 -0.54 -3.05 -7.26
C CYS A 114 -2.00 -2.65 -6.98
N LEU A 115 -2.34 -1.35 -6.95
CA LEU A 115 -3.70 -0.87 -6.66
C LEU A 115 -4.79 -1.46 -7.57
N PRO A 116 -4.68 -1.48 -8.92
CA PRO A 116 -5.70 -2.07 -9.78
C PRO A 116 -5.88 -3.58 -9.55
N PHE A 117 -4.83 -4.31 -9.14
CA PHE A 117 -4.92 -5.73 -8.82
C PHE A 117 -5.61 -6.00 -7.47
N VAL A 118 -5.57 -5.01 -6.58
CA VAL A 118 -6.02 -5.13 -5.21
C VAL A 118 -7.40 -4.50 -4.98
N PHE A 119 -7.89 -3.74 -5.97
CA PHE A 119 -9.15 -3.02 -5.87
C PHE A 119 -10.33 -3.96 -5.58
N PRO A 120 -11.04 -3.77 -4.44
CA PRO A 120 -12.16 -4.62 -4.06
C PRO A 120 -13.38 -4.25 -4.91
N THR A 121 -13.48 -4.81 -6.12
CA THR A 121 -14.69 -4.76 -6.93
C THR A 121 -15.55 -5.95 -6.59
N MET A 122 -16.86 -5.75 -6.35
CA MET A 122 -17.80 -6.85 -6.03
C MET A 122 -17.71 -8.00 -7.05
N SER A 123 -17.57 -7.68 -8.33
CA SER A 123 -17.40 -8.67 -9.41
C SER A 123 -16.12 -9.51 -9.31
N ARG A 124 -15.01 -8.95 -8.80
CA ARG A 124 -13.78 -9.72 -8.56
C ARG A 124 -13.86 -10.55 -7.28
N CYS A 125 -14.51 -10.02 -6.25
CA CYS A 125 -14.72 -10.76 -5.01
C CYS A 125 -15.71 -11.93 -5.19
N GLU A 126 -16.70 -11.81 -6.07
CA GLU A 126 -17.59 -12.92 -6.45
C GLU A 126 -16.86 -13.94 -7.32
N ALA A 127 -16.08 -13.49 -8.31
CA ALA A 127 -15.27 -14.39 -9.15
C ALA A 127 -14.21 -15.18 -8.35
N GLU A 128 -13.54 -14.55 -7.37
CA GLU A 128 -12.56 -15.22 -6.49
C GLU A 128 -13.20 -16.21 -5.50
N VAL A 129 -14.52 -16.14 -5.27
CA VAL A 129 -15.27 -17.08 -4.42
C VAL A 129 -15.93 -18.19 -5.25
N GLU A 130 -16.27 -17.94 -6.51
CA GLU A 130 -16.86 -18.95 -7.41
C GLU A 130 -15.84 -19.90 -8.05
N ASP A 131 -14.59 -19.48 -8.23
CA ASP A 131 -13.52 -20.28 -8.86
C ASP A 131 -12.96 -21.39 -7.94
N ASP A 132 -13.50 -21.52 -6.71
CA ASP A 132 -13.13 -22.52 -5.70
C ASP A 132 -14.19 -23.64 -5.55
N LYS A 133 -15.00 -23.88 -6.60
CA LYS A 133 -15.93 -25.01 -6.70
C LYS A 133 -15.33 -26.23 -7.41
#